data_AF-A0A498FN99-F1
#
_entry.id   AF-A0A498FN99-F1
#
_cell.length_a   1.000
_cell.length_b   1.000
_cell.length_c   1.000
_cell.angle_alpha   90.00
_cell.angle_beta   90.00
_cell.angle_gamma   90.00
#
_symmetry.space_group_name_H-M   'P 1'
#
loop_
_entity.id
_entity.type
_entity.pdbx_description
1 polymer ?
#
loop_
_entity_poly.entity_id
_entity_poly.type
_entity_poly.pdbx_seq_one_letter_code
_entity_poly.pdbx_strand_id
1 'polypeptide(L)'
;MSLARRVLLGSDPNGSPRRHRLLVPPLLFLVSFAAYALGVFSVSGGVVFLAFDAAALGVLVTAGLAYRGAGMALAWASVYGALLGSNADHYLLGLPGRPLGERVGALLELDGLVFVGVEALALGTIAWVVGAVARRAVDELRDRRRDV
;
A
#
# COMPACT_ATOMS: atom_id res chain seq x y z
N MET A 1 -16.42 5.92 19.81
CA MET A 1 -16.12 4.91 18.76
C MET A 1 -15.43 3.72 19.42
N SER A 2 -15.73 2.48 19.00
CA SER A 2 -15.02 1.30 19.52
C SER A 2 -13.54 1.29 19.12
N LEU A 3 -12.70 0.63 19.92
CA LEU A 3 -11.25 0.52 19.69
C LEU A 3 -10.95 -0.11 18.33
N ALA A 4 -11.65 -1.19 17.99
CA ALA A 4 -11.55 -1.85 16.68
C ALA A 4 -11.80 -0.88 15.52
N ARG A 5 -12.85 -0.05 15.62
CA ARG A 5 -13.18 0.93 14.58
C ARG A 5 -12.10 2.00 14.46
N ARG A 6 -11.49 2.42 15.57
CA ARG A 6 -10.40 3.41 15.58
C ARG A 6 -9.12 2.88 14.94
N VAL A 7 -8.77 1.62 15.22
CA VAL A 7 -7.60 0.95 14.63
C VAL A 7 -7.80 0.74 13.12
N LEU A 8 -8.96 0.23 12.73
CA LEU A 8 -9.26 -0.05 11.32
C LEU A 8 -9.40 1.22 10.47
N LEU A 9 -10.10 2.24 10.98
CA LEU A 9 -10.50 3.41 10.19
C LEU A 9 -9.70 4.69 10.48
N GLY A 10 -8.85 4.68 11.52
CA GLY A 10 -8.11 5.84 11.99
C GLY A 10 -8.84 6.61 13.09
N SER A 11 -8.11 7.55 13.69
CA SER A 11 -8.50 8.22 14.94
C SER A 11 -9.32 9.50 14.77
N ASP A 12 -9.54 9.97 13.54
CA ASP A 12 -10.04 11.33 13.29
C ASP A 12 -11.19 11.36 12.25
N PRO A 13 -12.46 11.46 12.70
CA PRO A 13 -13.62 11.38 11.82
C PRO A 13 -14.01 12.70 11.14
N ASN A 14 -13.51 13.88 11.57
CA ASN A 14 -14.01 15.19 11.13
C ASN A 14 -13.04 16.06 10.28
N GLY A 15 -11.91 15.52 9.82
CA GLY A 15 -10.97 16.26 8.98
C GLY A 15 -11.26 16.14 7.48
N SER A 16 -11.54 17.28 6.81
CA SER A 16 -11.29 17.54 5.38
C SER A 16 -10.14 16.73 4.72
N PRO A 17 -8.98 16.48 5.37
CA PRO A 17 -7.91 15.62 4.86
C PRO A 17 -8.26 14.14 4.58
N ARG A 18 -9.39 13.60 5.05
CA ARG A 18 -9.71 12.16 4.89
C ARG A 18 -10.02 11.78 3.44
N ARG A 19 -10.65 12.67 2.67
CA ARG A 19 -11.05 12.41 1.28
C ARG A 19 -9.84 12.22 0.35
N HIS A 20 -8.79 13.01 0.56
CA HIS A 20 -7.54 12.92 -0.21
C HIS A 20 -6.76 11.64 0.11
N ARG A 21 -6.82 11.16 1.37
CA ARG A 21 -6.17 9.90 1.76
C ARG A 21 -6.77 8.67 1.05
N LEU A 22 -8.06 8.71 0.73
CA LEU A 22 -8.73 7.63 -0.02
C LEU A 22 -8.26 7.54 -1.48
N LEU A 23 -7.61 8.59 -2.00
CA LEU A 23 -6.98 8.56 -3.33
C LEU A 23 -5.63 7.86 -3.32
N VAL A 24 -5.04 7.58 -2.14
CA VAL A 24 -3.69 6.99 -2.07
C VAL A 24 -3.64 5.58 -2.70
N PRO A 25 -4.56 4.64 -2.42
CA PRO A 25 -4.54 3.34 -3.07
C PRO A 25 -4.57 3.39 -4.60
N PRO A 26 -5.51 4.10 -5.27
CA PRO A 26 -5.50 4.17 -6.73
C PRO A 26 -4.30 4.96 -7.28
N LEU A 27 -3.79 5.96 -6.56
CA LEU A 27 -2.57 6.67 -6.98
C LEU A 27 -1.34 5.76 -6.91
N LEU A 28 -1.20 4.96 -5.87
CA LEU A 28 -0.10 4.01 -5.74
C LEU A 28 -0.14 2.94 -6.83
N PHE A 29 -1.34 2.47 -7.19
CA PHE A 29 -1.52 1.62 -8.36
C PHE A 29 -0.98 2.29 -9.63
N LEU A 30 -1.43 3.52 -9.93
CA LEU A 30 -1.03 4.23 -11.14
C LEU A 30 0.47 4.53 -11.18
N VAL A 31 1.04 4.96 -10.06
CA VAL A 31 2.48 5.27 -9.95
C VAL A 31 3.32 4.01 -10.11
N SER A 32 2.95 2.91 -9.45
CA SER A 32 3.65 1.63 -9.55
C SER A 32 3.58 1.08 -10.98
N PHE A 33 2.38 1.04 -11.57
CA PHE A 33 2.17 0.63 -12.95
C PHE A 33 3.00 1.45 -13.94
N ALA A 34 2.95 2.78 -13.83
CA ALA A 34 3.72 3.67 -14.69
C ALA A 34 5.24 3.50 -14.50
N ALA A 35 5.71 3.29 -13.27
CA ALA A 35 7.12 3.09 -12.98
C ALA A 35 7.67 1.80 -13.62
N TYR A 36 6.90 0.70 -13.58
CA TYR A 36 7.26 -0.53 -14.28
C TYR A 36 7.17 -0.38 -15.81
N ALA A 37 6.08 0.20 -16.32
CA ALA A 37 5.88 0.41 -17.76
C ALA A 37 6.96 1.29 -18.40
N LEU A 38 7.51 2.26 -17.64
CA LEU A 38 8.60 3.14 -18.06
C LEU A 38 9.99 2.54 -17.79
N GLY A 39 10.09 1.36 -17.17
CA GLY A 39 11.35 0.72 -16.82
C GLY A 39 12.13 1.40 -15.68
N VAL A 40 11.47 2.24 -14.89
CA VAL A 40 12.05 2.87 -13.68
C VAL A 40 12.21 1.84 -12.57
N PHE A 41 11.22 0.95 -12.42
CA PHE A 41 11.28 -0.18 -11.50
C PHE A 41 11.74 -1.44 -12.23
N SER A 42 12.46 -2.30 -11.51
CA SER A 42 13.04 -3.51 -12.08
C SER A 42 12.50 -4.74 -11.35
N VAL A 43 12.20 -5.79 -12.12
CA VAL A 43 11.90 -7.09 -11.54
C VAL A 43 13.23 -7.78 -11.25
N SER A 44 13.79 -7.55 -10.06
CA SER A 44 15.00 -8.26 -9.60
C SER A 44 14.65 -9.72 -9.31
N GLY A 45 15.16 -10.64 -10.13
CA GLY A 45 14.82 -12.07 -10.17
C GLY A 45 15.20 -12.94 -8.96
N GLY A 46 15.39 -12.37 -7.76
CA GLY A 46 15.75 -13.11 -6.55
C GLY A 46 14.56 -13.72 -5.78
N VAL A 47 13.38 -13.10 -5.88
CA VAL A 47 12.12 -13.60 -5.32
C VAL A 47 11.06 -13.39 -6.39
N VAL A 48 10.75 -14.43 -7.16
CA VAL A 48 9.88 -14.36 -8.36
C VAL A 48 8.47 -13.82 -8.08
N PHE A 49 8.06 -13.79 -6.81
CA PHE A 49 6.68 -13.52 -6.41
C PHE A 49 6.44 -12.15 -5.76
N LEU A 50 7.47 -11.42 -5.33
CA LEU A 50 7.30 -10.13 -4.65
C LEU A 50 7.95 -9.00 -5.44
N ALA A 51 7.12 -8.10 -5.98
CA ALA A 51 7.55 -6.88 -6.65
C ALA A 51 8.19 -5.92 -5.64
N PHE A 52 9.50 -6.05 -5.41
CA PHE A 52 10.21 -5.37 -4.33
C PHE A 52 10.03 -3.85 -4.36
N ASP A 53 10.16 -3.22 -5.54
CA ASP A 53 10.02 -1.77 -5.68
C ASP A 53 8.59 -1.29 -5.35
N ALA A 54 7.57 -2.01 -5.83
CA ALA A 54 6.18 -1.75 -5.48
C ALA A 54 5.89 -1.98 -3.99
N ALA A 55 6.43 -3.05 -3.40
CA ALA A 55 6.28 -3.36 -1.99
C ALA A 55 6.92 -2.26 -1.13
N ALA A 56 8.15 -1.85 -1.45
CA ALA A 56 8.85 -0.77 -0.76
C ALA A 56 8.08 0.55 -0.85
N LEU A 57 7.63 0.92 -2.05
CA LEU A 57 6.80 2.11 -2.26
C LEU A 57 5.52 2.07 -1.40
N GLY A 58 4.79 0.96 -1.46
CA GLY A 58 3.56 0.74 -0.69
C GLY A 58 3.80 0.84 0.82
N VAL A 59 4.85 0.19 1.32
CA VAL A 59 5.23 0.19 2.74
C VAL A 59 5.62 1.58 3.22
N LEU A 60 6.46 2.30 2.49
CA LEU A 60 6.94 3.63 2.88
C LEU A 60 5.80 4.65 2.98
N VAL A 61 4.95 4.71 1.94
CA VAL A 61 3.81 5.63 1.92
C VAL A 61 2.82 5.28 3.03
N THR A 62 2.58 3.99 3.24
CA THR A 62 1.68 3.49 4.28
C THR A 62 2.18 3.80 5.69
N ALA A 63 3.48 3.60 5.96
CA ALA A 63 4.07 3.94 7.25
C ALA A 63 3.93 5.45 7.54
N GLY A 64 4.13 6.30 6.53
CA GLY A 64 3.88 7.73 6.62
C GLY A 64 2.42 8.08 6.90
N LEU A 65 1.47 7.39 6.25
CA LEU A 65 0.04 7.56 6.53
C LEU A 65 -0.33 7.14 7.96
N ALA A 66 0.19 6.01 8.44
CA ALA A 66 -0.04 5.50 9.78
C ALA A 66 0.56 6.43 10.85
N TYR A 67 1.75 6.99 10.60
CA TYR A 67 2.33 8.05 11.42
C TYR A 67 1.41 9.27 11.53
N ARG A 68 0.69 9.61 10.44
CA ARG A 68 -0.34 10.67 10.41
C ARG A 68 -1.72 10.21 10.92
N GLY A 69 -1.79 9.06 11.59
CA GLY A 69 -3.01 8.52 12.22
C GLY A 69 -4.00 7.85 11.27
N ALA A 70 -3.58 7.43 10.08
CA ALA A 70 -4.41 6.61 9.21
C ALA A 70 -4.68 5.22 9.81
N GLY A 71 -5.83 4.65 9.45
CA GLY A 71 -6.24 3.32 9.89
C GLY A 71 -5.61 2.19 9.07
N MET A 72 -5.66 0.99 9.63
CA MET A 72 -5.09 -0.22 9.03
C MET A 72 -5.73 -0.60 7.68
N ALA A 73 -7.02 -0.34 7.49
CA ALA A 73 -7.69 -0.64 6.22
C ALA A 73 -7.08 0.15 5.05
N LEU A 74 -6.71 1.42 5.29
CA LEU A 74 -6.04 2.23 4.28
C LEU A 74 -4.61 1.74 4.00
N ALA A 75 -3.94 1.22 5.03
CA ALA A 75 -2.62 0.61 4.89
C ALA A 75 -2.65 -0.60 3.96
N TRP A 76 -3.58 -1.54 4.19
CA TRP A 76 -3.77 -2.70 3.33
C TRP A 76 -4.12 -2.29 1.89
N ALA A 77 -5.08 -1.39 1.71
CA ALA A 77 -5.47 -0.93 0.38
C ALA A 77 -4.32 -0.24 -0.38
N SER A 78 -3.48 0.54 0.34
CA SER A 78 -2.36 1.26 -0.26
C SER A 78 -1.27 0.31 -0.76
N VAL A 79 -0.89 -0.67 0.06
CA VAL A 79 0.08 -1.70 -0.35
C VAL A 79 -0.49 -2.56 -1.48
N TYR A 80 -1.76 -2.96 -1.37
CA TYR A 80 -2.44 -3.73 -2.42
C TYR A 80 -2.43 -2.99 -3.76
N GLY A 81 -2.77 -1.70 -3.77
CA GLY A 81 -2.72 -0.87 -4.97
C GLY A 81 -1.34 -0.85 -5.60
N ALA A 82 -0.29 -0.64 -4.80
CA ALA A 82 1.09 -0.64 -5.29
C ALA A 82 1.49 -1.98 -5.94
N LEU A 83 1.21 -3.10 -5.27
CA LEU A 83 1.52 -4.44 -5.79
C LEU A 83 0.71 -4.77 -7.04
N LEU A 84 -0.58 -4.42 -7.06
CA LEU A 84 -1.45 -4.62 -8.22
C LEU A 84 -0.96 -3.83 -9.44
N GLY A 85 -0.32 -2.68 -9.24
CA GLY A 85 0.32 -1.92 -10.33
C GLY A 85 1.43 -2.71 -11.03
N SER A 86 2.24 -3.46 -10.28
CA SER A 86 3.25 -4.36 -10.85
C SER A 86 2.61 -5.51 -11.62
N ASN A 87 1.55 -6.11 -11.09
CA ASN A 87 0.83 -7.19 -11.78
C ASN A 87 0.18 -6.69 -13.07
N ALA A 88 -0.37 -5.47 -13.07
CA ALA A 88 -0.96 -4.87 -14.25
C ALA A 88 0.09 -4.68 -15.36
N ASP A 89 1.31 -4.25 -15.05
CA ASP A 89 2.40 -4.19 -16.04
C ASP A 89 2.72 -5.58 -16.61
N HIS A 90 2.92 -6.56 -15.73
CA HIS A 90 3.24 -7.92 -16.12
C HIS A 90 2.20 -8.54 -17.08
N TYR A 91 0.91 -8.49 -16.72
CA TYR A 91 -0.14 -9.11 -17.52
C TYR A 91 -0.55 -8.28 -18.74
N LEU A 92 -0.67 -6.95 -18.60
CA LEU A 92 -1.18 -6.09 -19.67
C LEU A 92 -0.10 -5.68 -20.68
N LEU A 93 1.17 -5.59 -20.28
CA LEU A 93 2.27 -5.16 -21.14
C LEU A 93 3.27 -6.29 -21.41
N GLY A 94 3.52 -7.16 -20.42
CA GLY A 94 4.49 -8.27 -20.54
C GLY A 94 4.09 -9.45 -21.43
N LEU A 95 2.81 -9.61 -21.80
CA LEU A 95 2.29 -10.70 -22.63
C LEU A 95 1.78 -10.28 -24.04
N PRO A 96 2.58 -9.62 -24.90
CA PRO A 96 2.10 -8.97 -26.13
C PRO A 96 1.44 -9.90 -27.14
N GLY A 97 1.72 -11.21 -27.10
CA GLY A 97 1.15 -12.20 -28.02
C GLY A 97 -0.25 -12.70 -27.65
N ARG A 98 -0.83 -12.27 -26.51
CA ARG A 98 -2.18 -12.68 -26.09
C ARG A 98 -3.23 -11.60 -26.36
N PRO A 99 -4.48 -11.97 -26.69
CA PRO A 99 -5.56 -11.01 -26.83
C PRO A 99 -5.82 -10.28 -25.50
N LEU A 100 -6.25 -9.02 -25.59
CA LEU A 100 -6.44 -8.16 -24.41
C LEU A 100 -7.40 -8.76 -23.37
N GLY A 101 -8.46 -9.44 -23.82
CA GLY A 101 -9.42 -10.09 -22.93
C GLY A 101 -8.79 -11.18 -22.06
N GLU A 102 -7.88 -11.99 -22.61
CA GLU A 102 -7.15 -13.01 -21.83
C GLU A 102 -6.17 -12.37 -20.84
N ARG A 103 -5.55 -11.26 -21.21
CA ARG A 103 -4.61 -10.52 -20.33
C ARG A 103 -5.33 -9.90 -19.15
N VAL A 104 -6.50 -9.29 -19.40
CA VAL A 104 -7.37 -8.77 -18.34
C VAL A 104 -7.92 -9.90 -17.49
N GLY A 105 -8.32 -11.02 -18.09
CA GLY A 105 -8.77 -12.22 -17.37
C GLY A 105 -7.70 -12.76 -16.43
N ALA A 106 -6.45 -12.87 -16.90
CA ALA A 106 -5.32 -13.32 -16.08
C ALA A 106 -5.00 -12.35 -14.92
N LEU A 107 -5.10 -11.04 -15.15
CA LEU A 107 -4.94 -10.04 -14.09
C LEU A 107 -6.02 -10.15 -12.99
N LEU A 108 -7.23 -10.54 -13.37
CA LEU A 108 -8.39 -10.67 -12.49
C LEU A 108 -8.57 -12.08 -11.93
N GLU A 109 -7.61 -12.98 -12.17
CA GLU A 109 -7.65 -14.33 -11.64
C GLU A 109 -7.63 -14.30 -10.10
N LEU A 110 -8.61 -14.99 -9.49
CA LEU A 110 -8.86 -14.88 -8.05
C LEU A 110 -7.65 -15.29 -7.23
N ASP A 111 -6.94 -16.35 -7.63
CA ASP A 111 -5.77 -16.86 -6.91
C ASP A 111 -4.65 -15.82 -6.88
N GLY A 112 -4.40 -15.13 -8.00
CA GLY A 112 -3.43 -14.04 -8.08
C GLY A 112 -3.85 -12.84 -7.22
N LEU A 113 -5.12 -12.45 -7.26
CA LEU A 113 -5.64 -11.35 -6.44
C LEU A 113 -5.60 -11.67 -4.94
N VAL A 114 -5.87 -12.91 -4.56
CA VAL A 114 -5.79 -13.39 -3.17
C VAL A 114 -4.35 -13.40 -2.70
N PHE A 115 -3.42 -13.88 -3.52
CA PHE A 115 -2.00 -13.88 -3.21
C PHE A 115 -1.49 -12.47 -2.90
N VAL A 116 -1.76 -11.50 -3.80
CA VAL A 116 -1.43 -10.08 -3.57
C VAL A 116 -2.16 -9.53 -2.34
N GLY A 117 -3.37 -10.01 -2.08
CA GLY A 117 -4.15 -9.66 -0.89
C GLY A 117 -3.43 -10.05 0.39
N VAL A 118 -2.89 -11.27 0.46
CA VAL A 118 -2.13 -11.77 1.61
C VAL A 118 -0.84 -10.96 1.81
N GLU A 119 -0.11 -10.66 0.75
CA GLU A 119 1.08 -9.81 0.81
C GLU A 119 0.76 -8.42 1.35
N ALA A 120 -0.32 -7.81 0.84
CA ALA A 120 -0.76 -6.49 1.27
C ALA A 120 -1.23 -6.47 2.74
N LEU A 121 -1.86 -7.55 3.22
CA LEU A 121 -2.22 -7.70 4.63
C LEU A 121 -0.97 -7.78 5.50
N ALA A 122 0.00 -8.61 5.13
CA ALA A 122 1.23 -8.78 5.90
C ALA A 122 2.05 -7.48 5.95
N LEU A 123 2.42 -6.96 4.78
CA LEU A 123 3.25 -5.77 4.63
C LEU A 123 2.54 -4.51 5.15
N GLY A 124 1.25 -4.35 4.84
CA GLY A 124 0.46 -3.22 5.30
C GLY A 124 0.32 -3.18 6.82
N THR A 125 0.19 -4.34 7.47
CA THR A 125 0.17 -4.42 8.94
C THR A 125 1.51 -4.01 9.53
N ILE A 126 2.62 -4.54 9.00
CA ILE A 126 3.98 -4.17 9.45
C ILE A 126 4.19 -2.65 9.31
N ALA A 127 3.91 -2.10 8.13
CA ALA A 127 4.04 -0.68 7.85
C ALA A 127 3.19 0.18 8.79
N TRP A 128 1.94 -0.25 9.05
CA TRP A 128 1.05 0.45 9.95
C TRP A 128 1.56 0.44 11.40
N VAL A 129 2.04 -0.70 11.89
CA VAL A 129 2.62 -0.82 13.24
C VAL A 129 3.82 0.12 13.38
N VAL A 130 4.75 0.09 12.41
CA VAL A 130 5.94 0.96 12.42
C VAL A 130 5.54 2.43 12.49
N GLY A 131 4.63 2.88 11.62
CA GLY A 131 4.17 4.28 11.62
C GLY A 131 3.44 4.67 12.91
N ALA A 132 2.60 3.79 13.44
CA ALA A 132 1.85 4.03 14.68
C ALA A 132 2.76 4.08 15.92
N VAL A 133 3.79 3.23 15.99
CA VAL A 133 4.80 3.25 17.06
C VAL A 133 5.65 4.51 16.97
N ALA A 134 6.13 4.86 15.77
CA ALA A 134 6.91 6.08 15.55
C ALA A 134 6.14 7.33 15.99
N ARG A 135 4.85 7.41 15.69
CA ARG A 135 3.98 8.51 16.16
C ARG A 135 3.97 8.61 17.68
N ARG A 136 3.73 7.48 18.36
CA ARG A 136 3.70 7.46 19.84
C ARG A 136 5.03 7.89 20.45
N ALA A 137 6.14 7.43 19.89
CA ALA A 137 7.47 7.82 20.37
C ALA A 137 7.71 9.34 20.24
N VAL A 138 7.28 9.95 19.12
CA VAL A 138 7.40 11.40 18.92
C VAL A 138 6.48 12.18 19.85
N ASP A 139 5.25 11.72 20.04
CA ASP A 139 4.29 12.36 20.94
C ASP A 139 4.82 12.35 22.40
N GLU A 140 5.34 11.21 22.88
CA GLU A 140 5.95 11.07 24.22
C GLU A 140 7.17 11.99 24.42
N LEU A 141 8.06 12.07 23.42
CA LEU A 141 9.23 12.95 23.48
C LEU A 141 8.84 14.43 23.50
N ARG A 142 7.73 14.78 22.84
CA ARG A 142 7.22 16.15 22.81
C ARG A 142 6.60 16.54 24.15
N ASP A 143 5.88 15.64 24.80
CA ASP A 143 5.28 15.89 26.10
C ASP A 143 6.35 16.06 27.18
N ARG A 144 7.37 15.19 27.20
CA ARG A 144 8.52 15.32 28.11
C ARG A 144 9.29 16.64 27.97
N ARG A 145 9.33 17.23 26.76
CA ARG A 145 9.98 18.53 26.51
C ARG A 145 9.14 19.72 26.97
N ARG A 146 7.84 19.56 27.22
CA ARG A 146 6.96 20.63 27.72
C ARG A 146 6.95 20.71 29.25
N ASP A 147 7.32 19.63 29.91
CA ASP A 147 7.37 19.53 31.37
C ASP A 147 8.73 19.99 31.97
N VAL A 148 9.70 20.37 31.11
CA VAL A 148 11.04 20.90 31.46
C VAL A 148 11.11 22.36 31.07
#